data_AF-A0A1Z5KZA5-F1
#
_entry.id   AF-A0A1Z5KZA5-F1
#
_cell.length_a   1.000
_cell.length_b   1.000
_cell.length_c   1.000
_cell.angle_alpha   90.00
_cell.angle_beta   90.00
_cell.angle_gamma   90.00
#
_symmetry.space_group_name_H-M   'P 1'
#
loop_
_entity.id
_entity.type
_entity.pdbx_description
1 polymer ?
#
loop_
_entity_poly.entity_id
_entity_poly.type
_entity_poly.pdbx_seq_one_letter_code
_entity_poly.pdbx_strand_id
1 'polypeptide(L)'
;MNLLREQSRSRPITPKEIERMVQIIHKKFNSIQVQLKQSTCEAVMILRSRFLDARRKRRNFSKQATEILNEYFYSHLSNPYPSEEAKEELARKCGITVSQVSNWFGNKRIRYKKNIGKAQEEANLYAAKKVFPKKSKVCKTAGASAYSMVPTTQGQQGQ
;
A
#
# COMPACT_ATOMS: atom_id res chain seq x y z
N MET A 1 32.13 26.82 -58.80
CA MET A 1 33.20 26.26 -57.94
C MET A 1 32.55 25.69 -56.69
N ASN A 2 32.81 24.42 -56.34
CA ASN A 2 32.21 23.79 -55.17
C ASN A 2 33.13 24.00 -53.97
N LEU A 3 32.79 24.97 -53.11
CA LEU A 3 33.59 25.41 -51.95
C LEU A 3 33.96 24.25 -51.01
N LEU A 4 33.07 23.27 -50.83
CA LEU A 4 33.33 22.09 -50.01
C LEU A 4 34.43 21.19 -50.60
N ARG A 5 34.52 21.12 -51.94
CA ARG A 5 35.62 20.41 -52.65
C ARG A 5 36.95 21.13 -52.58
N GLU A 6 36.97 22.46 -52.49
CA GLU A 6 38.22 23.23 -52.32
C GLU A 6 38.73 23.17 -50.88
N GLN A 7 37.82 23.27 -49.89
CA GLN A 7 38.18 23.16 -48.48
C GLN A 7 38.74 21.78 -48.12
N SER A 8 38.23 20.70 -48.72
CA SER A 8 38.73 19.34 -48.46
C SER A 8 40.17 19.12 -48.94
N ARG A 9 40.66 19.90 -49.91
CA ARG A 9 42.05 19.85 -50.38
C ARG A 9 43.03 20.45 -49.37
N SER A 10 42.59 21.41 -48.56
CA SER A 10 43.42 22.10 -47.56
C SER A 10 43.42 21.41 -46.20
N ARG A 11 42.37 20.65 -45.89
CA ARG A 11 42.26 19.80 -44.69
C ARG A 11 41.69 18.43 -45.08
N PRO A 12 42.53 17.51 -45.59
CA PRO A 12 42.08 16.20 -46.01
C PRO A 12 41.59 15.39 -44.80
N ILE A 13 40.32 15.00 -44.80
CA ILE A 13 39.75 14.13 -43.79
C ILE A 13 40.28 12.72 -44.03
N THR A 14 41.08 12.21 -43.10
CA THR A 14 41.66 10.87 -43.26
C THR A 14 40.60 9.78 -43.00
N PRO A 15 40.65 8.63 -43.68
CA PRO A 15 39.75 7.51 -43.40
C PRO A 15 39.74 7.10 -41.92
N LYS A 16 40.89 7.16 -41.26
CA LYS A 16 41.05 6.90 -39.81
C LYS A 16 40.25 7.86 -38.93
N GLU A 17 40.09 9.11 -39.36
CA GLU A 17 39.32 10.12 -38.65
C GLU A 17 37.82 9.89 -38.82
N ILE A 18 37.38 9.48 -40.02
CA ILE A 18 36.01 9.03 -40.29
C ILE A 18 35.68 7.82 -39.42
N GLU A 19 36.54 6.80 -39.39
CA GLU A 19 36.37 5.61 -38.55
C GLU A 19 36.27 5.97 -37.07
N ARG A 20 37.14 6.87 -36.57
CA ARG A 20 37.06 7.37 -35.18
C ARG A 20 35.71 8.05 -34.90
N MET A 21 35.24 8.92 -35.79
CA MET A 21 33.95 9.59 -35.62
C MET A 21 32.78 8.61 -35.63
N VAL A 22 32.79 7.64 -36.54
CA VAL A 22 31.77 6.59 -36.62
C VAL A 22 31.76 5.74 -35.34
N GLN A 23 32.93 5.40 -34.80
CA GLN A 23 33.02 4.69 -33.51
C GLN A 23 32.46 5.51 -32.34
N ILE A 24 32.70 6.82 -32.31
CA ILE A 24 32.13 7.72 -31.30
C ILE A 24 30.60 7.75 -31.42
N ILE A 25 30.07 7.83 -32.64
CA ILE A 25 28.62 7.81 -32.89
C ILE A 25 28.02 6.50 -32.39
N HIS A 26 28.60 5.34 -32.74
CA HIS A 26 28.13 4.05 -32.25
C HIS A 26 28.16 3.94 -30.73
N LYS A 27 29.23 4.41 -30.09
CA LYS A 27 29.33 4.44 -28.62
C LYS A 27 28.24 5.29 -27.98
N LYS A 28 28.01 6.50 -28.51
CA LYS A 28 26.93 7.38 -28.04
C LYS A 28 25.55 6.76 -28.25
N PHE A 29 25.31 6.16 -29.41
CA PHE A 29 24.06 5.49 -29.72
C PHE A 29 23.78 4.33 -28.75
N ASN A 30 24.78 3.48 -28.50
CA ASN A 30 24.68 2.39 -27.54
C ASN A 30 24.43 2.91 -26.12
N SER A 31 25.11 3.97 -25.70
CA SER A 31 24.88 4.61 -24.40
C SER A 31 23.44 5.10 -24.26
N ILE A 32 22.92 5.80 -25.27
CA ILE A 32 21.54 6.30 -25.27
C ILE A 32 20.55 5.13 -25.24
N GLN A 33 20.77 4.07 -26.04
CA GLN A 33 19.92 2.88 -25.98
C GLN A 33 19.88 2.26 -24.59
N VAL A 34 21.03 2.11 -23.93
CA VAL A 34 21.10 1.54 -22.58
C VAL A 34 20.39 2.45 -21.58
N GLN A 35 20.61 3.75 -21.63
CA GLN A 35 19.94 4.72 -20.74
C GLN A 35 18.42 4.71 -20.92
N LEU A 36 17.93 4.65 -22.15
CA LEU A 36 16.48 4.57 -22.42
C LEU A 36 15.88 3.28 -21.88
N LYS A 37 16.55 2.13 -22.08
CA LYS A 37 16.13 0.84 -21.52
C LYS A 37 16.09 0.87 -19.99
N GLN A 38 17.13 1.44 -19.37
CA GLN A 38 17.24 1.56 -17.92
C GLN A 38 16.13 2.45 -17.35
N SER A 39 15.95 3.65 -17.90
CA SER A 39 14.90 4.59 -17.49
C SER A 39 13.49 3.98 -17.63
N THR A 40 13.25 3.27 -18.73
CA THR A 40 11.97 2.56 -18.94
C THR A 40 11.76 1.47 -17.91
N CYS A 41 12.79 0.64 -17.65
CA CYS A 41 12.72 -0.43 -16.66
C CYS A 41 12.44 0.12 -15.26
N GLU A 42 13.14 1.18 -14.86
CA GLU A 42 12.92 1.87 -13.59
C GLU A 42 11.50 2.41 -13.46
N ALA A 43 11.00 3.09 -14.49
CA ALA A 43 9.63 3.61 -14.51
C ALA A 43 8.60 2.48 -14.36
N VAL A 44 8.79 1.36 -15.07
CA VAL A 44 7.93 0.18 -14.97
C VAL A 44 8.00 -0.44 -13.57
N MET A 45 9.19 -0.56 -12.99
CA MET A 45 9.36 -1.11 -11.64
C MET A 45 8.73 -0.22 -10.57
N ILE A 46 8.86 1.11 -10.70
CA ILE A 46 8.20 2.08 -9.81
C ILE A 46 6.68 1.94 -9.92
N LEU A 47 6.14 1.87 -11.15
CA LEU A 47 4.70 1.71 -11.35
C LEU A 47 4.20 0.39 -10.77
N ARG A 48 4.93 -0.70 -11.00
CA ARG A 48 4.62 -2.02 -10.45
C ARG A 48 4.63 -2.00 -8.93
N SER A 49 5.63 -1.37 -8.31
CA SER A 49 5.68 -1.23 -6.84
C SER A 49 4.47 -0.46 -6.34
N ARG A 50 4.20 0.74 -6.90
CA ARG A 50 3.06 1.58 -6.51
C ARG A 50 1.73 0.85 -6.62
N PHE A 51 1.53 0.09 -7.70
CA PHE A 51 0.33 -0.72 -7.88
C PHE A 51 0.21 -1.82 -6.83
N LEU A 52 1.28 -2.57 -6.58
CA LEU A 52 1.29 -3.63 -5.57
C LEU A 52 1.17 -3.07 -4.14
N ASP A 53 1.76 -1.92 -3.86
CA ASP A 53 1.66 -1.20 -2.58
C ASP A 53 0.22 -0.71 -2.36
N ALA A 54 -0.42 -0.12 -3.37
CA ALA A 54 -1.83 0.26 -3.33
C ALA A 54 -2.75 -0.96 -3.13
N ARG A 55 -2.41 -2.09 -3.77
CA ARG A 55 -3.10 -3.37 -3.54
C ARG A 55 -2.91 -3.87 -2.12
N ARG A 56 -1.69 -3.77 -1.56
CA ARG A 56 -1.40 -4.10 -0.15
C ARG A 56 -2.08 -3.14 0.83
N LYS A 57 -2.36 -1.90 0.41
CA LYS A 57 -3.12 -0.90 1.17
C LYS A 57 -4.60 -1.26 1.31
N ARG A 58 -5.15 -2.20 0.53
CA ARG A 58 -6.37 -2.97 0.89
C ARG A 58 -6.07 -3.90 2.07
N ARG A 59 -5.64 -3.32 3.20
CA ARG A 59 -5.28 -4.05 4.42
C ARG A 59 -6.46 -4.91 4.87
N ASN A 60 -6.13 -6.09 5.37
CA ASN A 60 -7.02 -6.86 6.24
C ASN A 60 -7.53 -5.94 7.36
N PHE A 61 -8.76 -6.17 7.81
CA PHE A 61 -9.26 -5.47 8.99
C PHE A 61 -8.34 -5.68 10.19
N SER A 62 -8.40 -4.75 11.16
CA SER A 62 -7.66 -4.93 12.41
C SER A 62 -8.04 -6.26 13.06
N LYS A 63 -7.12 -6.83 13.87
CA LYS A 63 -7.41 -8.08 14.59
C LYS A 63 -8.68 -7.93 15.45
N GLN A 64 -8.83 -6.78 16.09
CA GLN A 64 -10.00 -6.44 16.89
C GLN A 64 -11.29 -6.39 16.05
N ALA A 65 -11.29 -5.68 14.92
CA ALA A 65 -12.46 -5.63 14.03
C ALA A 65 -12.83 -7.03 13.52
N THR A 66 -11.82 -7.83 13.15
CA THR A 66 -12.04 -9.21 12.71
C THR A 66 -12.64 -10.09 13.81
N GLU A 67 -12.17 -9.95 15.05
CA GLU A 67 -12.71 -10.67 16.21
C GLU A 67 -14.18 -10.30 16.46
N ILE A 68 -14.51 -9.00 16.48
CA ILE A 68 -15.88 -8.50 16.68
C ILE A 68 -16.84 -9.04 15.60
N LEU A 69 -16.42 -9.00 14.33
CA LEU A 69 -17.24 -9.50 13.22
C LEU A 69 -17.44 -11.02 13.29
N ASN A 70 -16.40 -11.78 13.64
CA ASN A 70 -16.51 -13.23 13.83
C ASN A 70 -17.39 -13.57 15.04
N GLU A 71 -17.24 -12.88 16.17
CA GLU A 71 -18.05 -13.09 17.36
C GLU A 71 -19.55 -12.90 17.06
N TYR A 72 -19.90 -11.82 16.35
CA TYR A 72 -21.28 -11.62 15.88
C TYR A 72 -21.73 -12.75 14.95
N PHE A 73 -20.90 -13.11 13.97
CA PHE A 73 -21.24 -14.14 12.99
C PHE A 73 -21.53 -15.51 13.64
N TYR A 74 -20.66 -15.96 14.55
CA TYR A 74 -20.82 -17.26 15.20
C TYR A 74 -21.89 -17.27 16.30
N SER A 75 -22.15 -16.13 16.95
CA SER A 75 -23.30 -16.01 17.86
C SER A 75 -24.65 -16.01 17.14
N HIS A 76 -24.68 -15.67 15.85
CA HIS A 76 -25.89 -15.64 15.00
C HIS A 76 -25.80 -16.66 13.85
N LEU A 77 -25.18 -17.82 14.08
CA LEU A 77 -24.89 -18.78 13.02
C LEU A 77 -26.15 -19.34 12.33
N SER A 78 -27.28 -19.40 13.04
CA SER A 78 -28.58 -19.78 12.48
C SER A 78 -29.12 -18.76 11.47
N ASN A 79 -28.84 -17.48 11.68
CA ASN A 79 -29.24 -16.40 10.79
C ASN A 79 -28.18 -15.28 10.72
N PRO A 80 -27.08 -15.47 9.96
CA PRO A 80 -25.94 -14.54 9.92
C PRO A 80 -26.19 -13.36 8.96
N TYR A 81 -27.30 -12.68 9.16
CA TYR A 81 -27.76 -11.51 8.40
C TYR A 81 -28.04 -10.36 9.39
N PRO A 82 -27.05 -9.51 9.70
CA PRO A 82 -27.27 -8.37 10.58
C PRO A 82 -28.29 -7.40 9.98
N SER A 83 -29.17 -6.86 10.83
CA SER A 83 -30.05 -5.74 10.50
C SER A 83 -29.24 -4.48 10.17
N GLU A 84 -29.89 -3.46 9.61
CA GLU A 84 -29.18 -2.22 9.26
C GLU A 84 -28.55 -1.54 10.48
N GLU A 85 -29.31 -1.43 11.57
CA GLU A 85 -28.83 -0.94 12.87
C GLU A 85 -27.64 -1.76 13.40
N ALA A 86 -27.71 -3.10 13.30
CA ALA A 86 -26.61 -3.96 13.72
C ALA A 86 -25.35 -3.74 12.87
N LYS A 87 -25.49 -3.47 11.56
CA LYS A 87 -24.34 -3.15 10.70
C LYS A 87 -23.74 -1.81 11.05
N GLU A 88 -24.55 -0.80 11.35
CA GLU A 88 -24.08 0.52 11.80
C GLU A 88 -23.27 0.41 13.09
N GLU A 89 -23.78 -0.35 14.07
CA GLU A 89 -23.07 -0.56 15.33
C GLU A 89 -21.77 -1.36 15.13
N LEU A 90 -21.78 -2.39 14.30
CA LEU A 90 -20.57 -3.15 13.96
C LEU A 90 -19.54 -2.27 13.23
N ALA A 91 -19.98 -1.43 12.29
CA ALA A 91 -19.14 -0.48 11.56
C ALA A 91 -18.46 0.49 12.54
N ARG A 92 -19.23 1.07 13.46
CA ARG A 92 -18.75 1.97 14.52
C ARG A 92 -17.73 1.28 15.44
N LYS A 93 -18.03 0.07 15.94
CA LYS A 93 -17.11 -0.69 16.82
C LYS A 93 -15.81 -1.10 16.11
N CYS A 94 -15.90 -1.42 14.82
CA CYS A 94 -14.76 -1.90 14.03
C CYS A 94 -13.94 -0.76 13.39
N GLY A 95 -14.46 0.47 13.38
CA GLY A 95 -13.84 1.60 12.68
C GLY A 95 -13.79 1.40 11.16
N ILE A 96 -14.82 0.79 10.58
CA ILE A 96 -14.96 0.49 9.15
C ILE A 96 -16.31 0.98 8.63
N THR A 97 -16.53 0.99 7.32
CA THR A 97 -17.80 1.43 6.74
C THR A 97 -18.88 0.34 6.77
N VAL A 98 -20.16 0.72 6.77
CA VAL A 98 -21.31 -0.19 6.69
C VAL A 98 -21.24 -1.09 5.44
N SER A 99 -20.75 -0.55 4.32
CA SER A 99 -20.50 -1.33 3.10
C SER A 99 -19.42 -2.40 3.30
N GLN A 100 -18.34 -2.09 4.03
CA GLN A 100 -17.31 -3.07 4.38
C GLN A 100 -17.84 -4.19 5.28
N VAL A 101 -18.72 -3.87 6.24
CA VAL A 101 -19.43 -4.86 7.06
C VAL A 101 -20.29 -5.76 6.18
N SER A 102 -21.13 -5.17 5.31
CA SER A 102 -22.02 -5.91 4.40
C SER A 102 -21.25 -6.89 3.50
N ASN A 103 -20.17 -6.41 2.90
CA ASN A 103 -19.29 -7.22 2.06
C ASN A 103 -18.60 -8.33 2.85
N TRP A 104 -18.17 -8.05 4.08
CA TRP A 104 -17.53 -9.05 4.94
C TRP A 104 -18.50 -10.19 5.28
N PHE A 105 -19.74 -9.88 5.69
CA PHE A 105 -20.74 -10.90 6.01
C PHE A 105 -21.12 -11.73 4.78
N GLY A 106 -21.29 -11.10 3.61
CA GLY A 106 -21.50 -11.82 2.34
C GLY A 106 -20.38 -12.81 2.05
N ASN A 107 -19.13 -12.36 2.11
CA ASN A 107 -17.96 -13.20 1.88
C ASN A 107 -17.76 -14.27 2.96
N LYS A 108 -18.05 -13.98 4.24
CA LYS A 108 -17.94 -14.95 5.33
C LYS A 108 -18.96 -16.08 5.17
N ARG A 109 -20.22 -15.79 4.82
CA ARG A 109 -21.24 -16.82 4.53
C ARG A 109 -20.83 -17.74 3.38
N ILE A 110 -20.33 -17.18 2.27
CA ILE A 110 -19.86 -17.99 1.12
C ILE A 110 -18.72 -18.92 1.54
N ARG A 111 -17.73 -18.39 2.28
CA ARG A 111 -16.59 -19.19 2.77
C ARG A 111 -17.02 -20.28 3.76
N TYR A 112 -17.97 -19.96 4.65
CA TYR A 112 -18.54 -20.89 5.62
C TYR A 112 -19.22 -22.06 4.90
N LYS A 113 -20.10 -21.77 3.92
CA LYS A 113 -20.81 -22.80 3.14
C LYS A 113 -19.87 -23.66 2.29
N LYS A 114 -18.80 -23.08 1.74
CA LYS A 114 -17.84 -23.80 0.90
C LYS A 114 -16.89 -24.72 1.68
N ASN A 115 -16.64 -24.45 2.97
CA ASN A 115 -15.64 -25.17 3.77
C ASN A 115 -16.19 -25.55 5.16
N ILE A 116 -17.29 -26.30 5.19
CA ILE A 116 -18.05 -26.60 6.42
C ILE A 116 -17.14 -27.19 7.52
N GLY A 117 -16.26 -28.15 7.19
CA GLY A 117 -15.37 -28.79 8.19
C GLY A 117 -14.45 -27.80 8.93
N LYS A 118 -13.74 -26.94 8.18
CA LYS A 118 -12.88 -25.90 8.78
C LYS A 118 -13.70 -24.82 9.48
N ALA A 119 -14.87 -24.52 8.96
CA ALA A 119 -15.73 -23.50 9.53
C ALA A 119 -16.38 -23.93 10.84
N GLN A 120 -16.64 -25.23 11.01
CA GLN A 120 -17.12 -25.82 12.26
C GLN A 120 -16.06 -25.76 13.36
N GLU A 121 -14.80 -26.01 13.03
CA GLU A 121 -13.68 -25.85 13.97
C GLU A 121 -13.56 -24.40 14.45
N GLU A 122 -13.63 -23.42 13.53
CA GLU A 122 -13.67 -22.00 13.89
C GLU A 122 -14.89 -21.68 14.77
N ALA A 123 -16.09 -22.20 14.44
CA ALA A 123 -17.29 -21.99 15.24
C ALA A 123 -17.14 -22.54 16.67
N ASN A 124 -16.56 -23.74 16.81
CA ASN A 124 -16.30 -24.36 18.10
C ASN A 124 -15.30 -23.54 18.93
N LEU A 125 -14.28 -22.96 18.31
CA LEU A 125 -13.33 -22.07 18.98
C LEU A 125 -14.02 -20.82 19.56
N TYR A 126 -14.88 -20.17 18.78
CA TYR A 126 -15.62 -18.99 19.25
C TYR A 126 -16.67 -19.35 20.30
N ALA A 127 -17.32 -20.51 20.20
CA ALA A 127 -18.19 -21.04 21.26
C ALA A 127 -17.42 -21.25 22.57
N ALA A 128 -16.22 -21.86 22.52
CA ALA A 128 -15.37 -22.07 23.69
C ALA A 128 -14.88 -20.75 24.32
N LYS A 129 -14.53 -19.74 23.50
CA LYS A 129 -14.17 -18.40 23.99
C LYS A 129 -15.30 -17.70 24.74
N LYS A 130 -16.56 -17.93 24.34
CA LYS A 130 -17.73 -17.37 25.03
C LYS A 130 -17.92 -17.97 26.42
N VAL A 131 -17.57 -19.25 26.59
CA VAL A 131 -17.66 -19.97 27.88
C VAL A 131 -16.53 -19.57 28.83
N PHE A 132 -15.34 -19.22 28.30
CA PHE A 132 -14.19 -18.78 29.10
C PHE A 132 -13.66 -17.42 28.64
N PRO A 133 -14.29 -16.30 29.07
CA PRO A 133 -13.79 -14.98 28.74
C PRO A 133 -12.40 -14.79 29.35
N LYS A 134 -11.38 -14.58 28.51
CA LYS A 134 -10.06 -14.17 28.99
C LYS A 134 -10.22 -12.84 29.72
N LYS A 135 -9.86 -12.78 31.01
CA LYS A 135 -9.81 -11.53 31.79
C LYS A 135 -8.91 -10.54 31.05
N SER A 136 -9.51 -9.51 30.46
CA SER A 136 -8.80 -8.37 29.86
C SER A 136 -7.97 -7.69 30.96
N LYS A 137 -6.63 -7.64 30.80
CA LYS A 137 -5.78 -6.77 31.61
C LYS A 137 -6.23 -5.32 31.36
N VAL A 138 -6.86 -4.72 32.35
CA VAL A 138 -7.19 -3.29 32.37
C VAL A 138 -5.88 -2.51 32.31
N CYS A 139 -5.67 -1.82 31.19
CA CYS A 139 -4.73 -0.71 31.09
C CYS A 139 -5.22 0.39 32.03
N LYS A 140 -4.50 0.64 33.13
CA LYS A 140 -4.73 1.80 33.99
C LYS A 140 -4.24 3.05 33.25
N THR A 141 -5.17 3.87 32.78
CA THR A 141 -4.87 5.26 32.44
C THR A 141 -4.71 6.05 33.73
N ALA A 142 -3.48 6.33 34.14
CA ALA A 142 -3.19 7.39 35.09
C ALA A 142 -3.20 8.71 34.32
N GLY A 143 -4.21 9.54 34.57
CA GLY A 143 -4.20 10.94 34.15
C GLY A 143 -3.37 11.77 35.12
N ALA A 144 -2.62 12.73 34.59
CA ALA A 144 -2.35 13.99 35.27
C ALA A 144 -2.06 15.06 34.20
N SER A 145 -2.91 16.07 34.21
CA SER A 145 -2.90 17.32 33.45
C SER A 145 -1.73 18.21 33.87
N ALA A 146 -1.15 18.98 32.94
CA ALA A 146 -0.68 20.34 33.20
C ALA A 146 -0.41 21.11 31.90
N TYR A 147 -1.05 22.27 31.79
CA TYR A 147 -0.75 23.35 30.85
C TYR A 147 0.72 23.79 30.93
N SER A 148 1.33 24.13 29.79
CA SER A 148 2.35 25.20 29.76
C SER A 148 2.51 25.76 28.35
N MET A 149 2.53 27.09 28.30
CA MET A 149 2.42 27.95 27.14
C MET A 149 3.66 27.96 26.24
N VAL A 150 3.42 28.30 24.98
CA VAL A 150 4.42 28.68 23.97
C VAL A 150 4.97 30.08 24.29
N PRO A 151 6.29 30.33 24.29
CA PRO A 151 6.80 31.68 24.18
C PRO A 151 7.17 31.98 22.72
N THR A 152 6.42 32.91 22.14
CA THR A 152 6.85 33.74 21.00
C THR A 152 7.99 34.64 21.44
N THR A 153 9.05 34.77 20.64
CA THR A 153 10.02 35.86 20.79
C THR A 153 10.34 36.44 19.42
N GLN A 154 9.80 37.63 19.16
CA GLN A 154 10.29 38.57 18.15
C GLN A 154 11.44 39.40 18.75
N GLY A 155 12.30 39.94 17.88
CA GLY A 155 13.68 40.34 18.19
C GLY A 155 13.90 41.77 18.70
N GLN A 156 15.19 42.09 18.86
CA GLN A 156 15.87 43.41 18.78
C GLN A 156 17.39 43.15 18.95
N GLN A 157 18.21 43.43 17.94
CA GLN A 157 19.10 44.60 17.78
C GLN A 157 20.15 44.81 18.88
N GLY A 158 21.42 44.96 18.46
CA GLY A 158 22.38 45.84 19.12
C GLY A 158 23.72 45.21 19.55
N GLN A 159 24.65 45.03 18.61
CA GLN A 159 26.00 45.61 18.59
C GLN A 159 26.82 45.03 17.43
#